data_AF-A0A7C0WPK2-F1
#
_entry.id   AF-A0A7C0WPK2-F1
#
_cell.length_a   1.000
_cell.length_b   1.000
_cell.length_c   1.000
_cell.angle_alpha   90.00
_cell.angle_beta   90.00
_cell.angle_gamma   90.00
#
_symmetry.space_group_name_H-M   'P 1'
#
loop_
_entity.id
_entity.type
_entity.pdbx_description
1 polymer ?
#
loop_
_entity_poly.entity_id
_entity_poly.type
_entity_poly.pdbx_seq_one_letter_code
_entity_poly.pdbx_strand_id
1 'polypeptide(L)'
;MLFWHLGASVAVARYTFRDEKMDLRFLAFGALLPDIVDTPIGLLMWDSFQSVRLVAHSLLAAVAIMVLVLIRTRRGRPRRRWMAVAVGMLLHLFLDAMWDSQQTLLWPFLGTEFSGQTYDTVGGYI
;
A
#
# COMPACT_ATOMS: atom_id res chain seq x y z
N MET A 1 -2.24 -9.88 -8.35
CA MET A 1 -1.98 -8.63 -9.11
C MET A 1 -0.59 -8.01 -8.85
N LEU A 2 0.34 -8.74 -8.21
CA LEU A 2 1.63 -8.18 -7.78
C LEU A 2 2.45 -7.48 -8.90
N PHE A 3 2.58 -8.13 -10.06
CA PHE A 3 3.34 -7.56 -11.20
C PHE A 3 2.65 -6.36 -11.84
N TRP A 4 1.31 -6.28 -11.76
CA TRP A 4 0.54 -5.14 -12.24
C TRP A 4 0.85 -3.89 -11.40
N HIS A 5 0.82 -4.00 -10.07
CA HIS A 5 1.18 -2.90 -9.16
C HIS A 5 2.59 -2.39 -9.39
N LEU A 6 3.55 -3.30 -9.60
CA LEU A 6 4.93 -2.93 -9.91
C LEU A 6 5.03 -2.12 -11.21
N GLY A 7 4.47 -2.65 -12.30
CA GLY A 7 4.54 -2.01 -13.62
C GLY A 7 3.79 -0.68 -13.67
N ALA A 8 2.53 -0.68 -13.22
CA ALA A 8 1.68 0.50 -13.23
C ALA A 8 2.21 1.60 -12.32
N SER A 9 2.69 1.29 -11.11
CA SER A 9 3.26 2.29 -10.21
C SER A 9 4.49 2.96 -10.81
N VAL A 10 5.40 2.19 -11.42
CA VAL A 10 6.58 2.74 -12.09
C VAL A 10 6.18 3.60 -13.28
N ALA A 11 5.22 3.16 -14.11
CA ALA A 11 4.75 3.91 -15.26
C ALA A 11 4.10 5.24 -14.85
N VAL A 12 3.16 5.21 -13.91
CA VAL A 12 2.49 6.41 -13.37
C VAL A 12 3.50 7.36 -12.75
N ALA A 13 4.42 6.86 -11.93
CA ALA A 13 5.42 7.70 -11.27
C ALA A 13 6.38 8.34 -12.29
N ARG A 14 6.82 7.61 -13.33
CA ARG A 14 7.65 8.18 -14.40
C ARG A 14 6.91 9.23 -15.22
N TYR A 15 5.64 8.98 -15.55
CA TYR A 15 4.82 9.93 -16.30
C TYR A 15 4.56 11.22 -15.52
N THR A 16 4.21 11.10 -14.24
CA THR A 16 3.79 12.22 -13.38
C THR A 16 4.97 13.01 -12.84
N PHE A 17 5.96 12.34 -12.22
CA PHE A 17 7.07 13.05 -11.56
C PHE A 17 8.16 13.48 -12.52
N ARG A 18 8.38 12.74 -13.60
CA ARG A 18 9.46 12.96 -14.59
C ARG A 18 10.85 13.18 -13.96
N ASP A 19 11.06 12.66 -12.74
CA ASP A 19 12.32 12.76 -12.02
C ASP A 19 13.18 11.53 -12.32
N GLU A 20 14.22 11.71 -13.12
CA GLU A 20 15.20 10.68 -13.43
C GLU A 20 15.95 10.19 -12.18
N LYS A 21 16.10 11.06 -11.16
CA LYS A 21 16.84 10.79 -9.93
C LYS A 21 15.99 10.06 -8.88
N MET A 22 14.71 9.81 -9.15
CA MET A 22 13.84 9.01 -8.28
C MET A 22 14.32 7.56 -8.26
N ASP A 23 14.49 7.03 -7.06
CA ASP A 23 14.95 5.66 -6.86
C ASP A 23 13.77 4.69 -7.00
N LEU A 24 13.58 4.17 -8.22
CA LEU A 24 12.45 3.30 -8.54
C LEU A 24 12.42 2.00 -7.72
N ARG A 25 13.56 1.58 -7.14
CA ARG A 25 13.61 0.37 -6.31
C ARG A 25 12.83 0.56 -5.01
N PHE A 26 12.96 1.75 -4.40
CA PHE A 26 12.20 2.09 -3.20
C PHE A 26 10.73 2.34 -3.51
N LEU A 27 10.44 2.95 -4.67
CA LEU A 27 9.06 3.09 -5.15
C LEU A 27 8.40 1.71 -5.34
N ALA A 28 9.06 0.82 -6.07
CA ALA A 28 8.63 -0.55 -6.30
C ALA A 28 8.42 -1.30 -4.98
N PHE A 29 9.37 -1.19 -4.05
CA PHE A 29 9.24 -1.80 -2.73
C PHE A 29 8.01 -1.30 -1.99
N GLY A 30 7.78 0.02 -1.96
CA GLY A 30 6.58 0.60 -1.36
C GLY A 30 5.29 0.17 -2.03
N ALA A 31 5.28 0.05 -3.35
CA ALA A 31 4.13 -0.41 -4.12
C ALA A 31 3.81 -1.90 -3.91
N LEU A 32 4.75 -2.70 -3.40
CA LEU A 32 4.50 -4.11 -3.06
C LEU A 32 4.22 -4.32 -1.57
N LEU A 33 4.50 -3.31 -0.74
CA LEU A 33 4.47 -3.43 0.71
C LEU A 33 3.09 -3.78 1.26
N PRO A 34 1.96 -3.18 0.80
CA PRO A 34 0.64 -3.53 1.30
C PRO A 34 0.30 -5.01 1.08
N ASP A 35 0.52 -5.52 -0.14
CA ASP A 35 0.27 -6.93 -0.46
C ASP A 35 1.17 -7.87 0.34
N ILE A 36 2.46 -7.56 0.47
CA ILE A 36 3.44 -8.38 1.20
C ILE A 36 3.05 -8.50 2.68
N VAL A 37 2.53 -7.41 3.28
CA VAL A 37 2.18 -7.38 4.70
C VAL A 37 0.81 -7.99 4.95
N ASP A 38 -0.22 -7.53 4.24
CA ASP A 38 -1.60 -7.89 4.58
C ASP A 38 -2.01 -9.25 4.03
N THR A 39 -1.51 -9.66 2.86
CA THR A 39 -1.95 -10.93 2.24
C THR A 39 -1.67 -12.14 3.13
N PRO A 40 -0.45 -12.35 3.67
CA PRO A 40 -0.20 -13.50 4.54
C PRO A 40 -1.06 -13.50 5.81
N ILE A 41 -1.29 -12.32 6.38
CA ILE A 41 -2.10 -12.15 7.59
C ILE A 41 -3.57 -12.45 7.30
N GLY A 42 -4.12 -11.86 6.23
CA GLY A 42 -5.50 -12.07 5.81
C GLY A 42 -5.78 -13.51 5.40
N LEU A 43 -4.84 -14.19 4.75
CA LEU A 43 -4.96 -15.61 4.42
C LEU A 43 -4.94 -16.50 5.67
N LEU A 44 -4.08 -16.21 6.64
CA LEU A 44 -4.00 -16.97 7.89
C LEU A 44 -5.22 -16.76 8.79
N MET A 45 -5.79 -15.56 8.77
CA MET A 45 -6.88 -15.13 9.64
C MET A 45 -8.17 -14.85 8.86
N TRP A 46 -8.42 -15.61 7.80
CA TRP A 46 -9.54 -15.37 6.90
C TRP A 46 -10.88 -15.40 7.62
N ASP A 47 -11.07 -16.35 8.53
CA ASP A 47 -12.30 -16.49 9.32
C ASP A 47 -12.60 -15.28 10.21
N SER A 48 -11.58 -14.44 10.50
CA SER A 48 -11.73 -13.23 11.31
C SER A 48 -11.95 -11.97 10.49
N PHE A 49 -11.32 -11.86 9.31
CA PHE A 49 -11.30 -10.61 8.53
C PHE A 49 -12.03 -10.68 7.19
N GLN A 50 -12.17 -11.87 6.61
CA GLN A 50 -12.72 -12.11 5.27
C GLN A 50 -12.12 -11.18 4.19
N SER A 51 -10.86 -10.81 4.36
CA SER A 51 -10.16 -9.84 3.52
C SER A 51 -8.65 -9.99 3.65
N VAL A 52 -7.94 -9.74 2.54
CA VAL A 52 -6.49 -9.56 2.50
C VAL A 52 -6.06 -8.10 2.47
N ARG A 53 -7.01 -7.17 2.51
CA ARG A 53 -6.77 -5.72 2.52
C ARG A 53 -7.01 -5.24 3.95
N LEU A 54 -5.94 -5.24 4.75
CA LEU A 54 -5.98 -4.96 6.18
C LEU A 54 -5.32 -3.60 6.48
N VAL A 55 -4.49 -3.54 7.52
CA VAL A 55 -3.90 -2.28 8.01
C VAL A 55 -2.96 -1.65 6.97
N ALA A 56 -2.16 -2.43 6.25
CA ALA A 56 -1.22 -1.87 5.28
C ALA A 56 -1.92 -1.27 4.04
N HIS A 57 -3.17 -1.66 3.77
CA HIS A 57 -4.08 -1.05 2.80
C HIS A 57 -4.84 0.18 3.34
N SER A 58 -4.51 0.68 4.53
CA SER A 58 -5.06 1.93 5.05
C SER A 58 -4.22 3.14 4.61
N LEU A 59 -4.88 4.28 4.42
CA LEU A 59 -4.23 5.57 4.21
C LEU A 59 -3.35 5.93 5.41
N LEU A 60 -3.78 5.56 6.62
CA LEU A 60 -3.01 5.79 7.85
C LEU A 60 -1.64 5.10 7.79
N ALA A 61 -1.55 3.86 7.31
CA ALA A 61 -0.28 3.15 7.18
C ALA A 61 0.68 3.86 6.22
N ALA A 62 0.21 4.28 5.04
CA ALA A 62 1.03 5.02 4.09
C ALA A 62 1.50 6.38 4.66
N VAL A 63 0.62 7.10 5.35
CA VAL A 63 0.96 8.36 6.03
C VAL A 63 1.93 8.13 7.19
N ALA A 64 1.76 7.06 7.97
CA ALA A 64 2.66 6.72 9.06
C ALA A 64 4.09 6.44 8.55
N ILE A 65 4.23 5.72 7.43
CA ILE A 65 5.53 5.53 6.76
C ILE A 65 6.10 6.88 6.32
N MET A 66 5.30 7.73 5.69
CA MET A 66 5.75 9.08 5.30
C MET A 66 6.27 9.88 6.50
N VAL A 67 5.50 9.94 7.60
CA VAL A 67 5.88 10.64 8.84
C VAL A 67 7.13 10.03 9.46
N LEU A 68 7.23 8.70 9.51
CA LEU A 68 8.41 8.01 10.01
C LEU A 68 9.67 8.39 9.21
N VAL A 69 9.57 8.46 7.88
CA VAL A 69 10.68 8.92 7.04
C VAL A 69 11.06 10.36 7.37
N LEU A 70 10.09 11.26 7.56
CA LEU A 70 10.36 12.66 7.91
C LEU A 70 11.06 12.81 9.26
N ILE A 71 10.68 12.02 10.27
CA ILE A 71 11.28 12.08 11.61
C ILE A 71 12.67 11.42 11.62
N ARG A 72 12.84 10.30 10.89
CA ARG A 72 14.08 9.51 10.92
C ARG A 72 15.16 9.99 9.95
N THR A 73 14.84 10.89 9.02
CA THR A 73 15.79 11.33 7.99
C THR A 73 15.87 12.85 7.88
N ARG A 74 17.07 13.36 7.60
CA ARG A 74 17.28 14.78 7.25
C ARG A 74 17.06 15.00 5.75
N ARG A 75 16.83 16.27 5.35
CA ARG A 75 16.76 16.65 3.93
C ARG A 75 18.01 16.15 3.20
N GLY A 76 17.82 15.47 2.07
CA GLY A 76 18.90 14.90 1.28
C GLY A 76 18.52 13.58 0.61
N ARG A 77 19.55 12.84 0.17
CA ARG A 77 19.40 11.57 -0.55
C ARG A 77 18.61 10.50 0.22
N PRO A 78 18.84 10.27 1.53
CA PRO A 78 18.10 9.25 2.29
C PRO A 78 16.61 9.54 2.36
N ARG A 79 16.23 10.80 2.68
CA ARG A 79 14.83 11.22 2.70
C ARG A 79 14.16 11.00 1.35
N ARG A 80 14.81 11.37 0.25
CA ARG A 80 14.24 11.21 -1.10
C ARG A 80 13.97 9.74 -1.43
N ARG A 81 14.91 8.84 -1.11
CA ARG A 81 14.77 7.40 -1.35
C ARG A 81 13.63 6.80 -0.54
N TRP A 82 13.64 7.02 0.78
CA TRP A 82 12.62 6.44 1.65
C TRP A 82 11.24 7.05 1.44
N MET A 83 11.15 8.32 1.03
CA MET A 83 9.86 8.92 0.66
C MET A 83 9.23 8.22 -0.55
N ALA A 84 10.04 7.67 -1.46
CA ALA A 84 9.52 6.90 -2.59
C ALA A 84 8.75 5.64 -2.11
N VAL A 85 9.09 5.07 -0.95
CA VAL A 85 8.31 3.96 -0.36
C VAL A 85 6.89 4.41 -0.02
N ALA A 86 6.75 5.55 0.65
CA ALA A 86 5.43 6.10 0.98
C ALA A 86 4.62 6.44 -0.28
N VAL A 87 5.28 7.02 -1.29
CA VAL A 87 4.65 7.27 -2.60
C VAL A 87 4.22 5.96 -3.27
N GLY A 88 5.04 4.92 -3.21
CA GLY A 88 4.71 3.59 -3.73
C GLY A 88 3.47 3.02 -3.06
N MET A 89 3.37 3.09 -1.74
CA MET A 89 2.17 2.66 -1.01
C MET A 89 0.93 3.46 -1.43
N LEU A 90 1.03 4.79 -1.56
CA LEU A 90 -0.10 5.62 -2.01
C LEU A 90 -0.54 5.26 -3.44
N LEU A 91 0.40 4.98 -4.34
CA LEU A 91 0.09 4.49 -5.69
C LEU A 91 -0.56 3.11 -5.64
N HIS A 92 -0.12 2.22 -4.75
CA HIS A 92 -0.79 0.94 -4.52
C HIS A 92 -2.25 1.14 -4.15
N LEU A 93 -2.55 1.93 -3.11
CA LEU A 93 -3.93 2.21 -2.69
C LEU A 93 -4.80 2.78 -3.83
N PHE A 94 -4.21 3.65 -4.65
CA PHE A 94 -4.87 4.23 -5.82
C PHE A 94 -5.16 3.18 -6.89
N LEU A 95 -4.18 2.35 -7.24
CA LEU A 95 -4.31 1.31 -8.26
C LEU A 95 -5.27 0.19 -7.85
N ASP A 96 -5.38 -0.04 -6.54
CA ASP A 96 -6.30 -1.02 -5.96
C ASP A 96 -7.73 -0.47 -5.78
N ALA A 97 -7.96 0.79 -6.18
CA ALA A 97 -9.23 1.50 -6.04
C ALA A 97 -9.78 1.47 -4.61
N MET A 98 -8.92 1.73 -3.62
CA MET A 98 -9.30 1.64 -2.19
C MET A 98 -10.43 2.56 -1.77
N TRP A 99 -10.81 3.54 -2.59
CA TRP A 99 -12.03 4.31 -2.38
C TRP A 99 -13.31 3.47 -2.45
N ASP A 100 -13.30 2.26 -3.02
CA ASP A 100 -14.44 1.35 -2.98
C ASP A 100 -14.52 0.58 -1.65
N SER A 101 -13.46 0.60 -0.84
CA SER A 101 -13.35 -0.06 0.48
C SER A 101 -13.06 0.99 1.57
N GLN A 102 -13.96 1.96 1.72
CA GLN A 102 -13.77 3.14 2.59
C GLN A 102 -13.40 2.81 4.03
N GLN A 103 -13.96 1.74 4.62
CA GLN A 103 -13.64 1.34 5.99
C GLN A 103 -12.16 0.95 6.13
N THR A 104 -11.63 0.14 5.22
CA THR A 104 -10.21 -0.21 5.17
C THR A 104 -9.34 1.00 4.84
N LEU A 105 -9.71 1.80 3.82
CA LEU A 105 -8.93 2.96 3.40
C LEU A 105 -8.75 3.97 4.54
N LEU A 106 -9.82 4.24 5.28
CA LEU A 106 -9.83 5.21 6.38
C LEU A 106 -9.69 4.55 7.75
N TRP A 107 -9.26 3.29 7.83
CA TRP A 107 -9.04 2.61 9.09
C TRP A 107 -8.01 3.37 9.95
N PRO A 108 -8.25 3.56 11.26
CA PRO A 108 -9.37 3.08 12.08
C PRO A 108 -10.50 4.13 12.27
N PHE A 109 -10.53 5.20 11.47
CA PHE A 109 -11.43 6.35 11.68
C PHE A 109 -12.90 6.06 11.33
N LEU A 110 -13.16 5.07 10.47
CA LEU A 110 -14.51 4.60 10.14
C LEU A 110 -14.89 3.28 10.85
N GLY A 111 -14.15 2.91 11.89
CA GLY A 111 -14.30 1.65 12.62
C GLY A 111 -13.00 0.85 12.64
N THR A 112 -12.99 -0.22 13.43
CA THR A 112 -11.83 -1.12 13.57
C THR A 112 -11.90 -2.35 12.66
N GLU A 113 -13.03 -2.54 11.98
CA GLU A 113 -13.25 -3.63 11.01
C GLU A 113 -12.71 -3.25 9.63
N PHE A 114 -12.41 -4.27 8.82
CA PHE A 114 -11.98 -4.10 7.43
C PHE A 114 -13.12 -4.43 6.48
N SER A 115 -13.13 -3.80 5.31
CA SER A 115 -14.07 -4.16 4.25
C SER A 115 -13.82 -5.59 3.78
N GLY A 116 -14.81 -6.46 3.96
CA GLY A 116 -14.79 -7.83 3.47
C GLY A 116 -14.73 -7.87 1.94
N GLN A 117 -14.05 -8.87 1.41
CA GLN A 117 -14.06 -9.15 -0.02
C GLN A 117 -15.22 -10.07 -0.41
N THR A 118 -15.60 -10.08 -1.68
CA THR A 118 -16.73 -10.87 -2.21
C THR A 118 -16.52 -12.39 -2.21
N TYR A 119 -15.42 -12.87 -1.62
CA TYR A 119 -15.08 -14.29 -1.60
C TYR A 119 -15.53 -14.93 -0.29
N ASP A 120 -16.31 -16.00 -0.37
CA ASP A 120 -16.80 -16.72 0.82
C ASP A 120 -15.69 -17.54 1.50
N THR A 121 -14.66 -17.93 0.75
CA THR A 121 -13.58 -18.81 1.23
C THR A 121 -12.22 -18.33 0.73
N VAL A 122 -11.16 -18.71 1.44
CA VAL A 122 -9.77 -18.51 1.01
C VAL A 122 -9.53 -19.04 -0.39
N GLY A 123 -10.09 -20.20 -0.72
CA GLY A 123 -9.95 -20.82 -2.05
C GLY A 123 -10.64 -20.05 -3.17
N GLY A 124 -11.62 -19.20 -2.87
CA GLY A 124 -12.19 -18.29 -3.86
C GLY A 124 -11.32 -17.06 -4.14
N TYR A 125 -10.49 -16.67 -3.17
CA TYR A 125 -9.59 -15.53 -3.28
C TYR A 125 -8.27 -15.87 -4.02
N ILE A 126 -7.73 -17.07 -3.79
CA ILE A 126 -6.47 -17.56 -4.41
C ILE A 126 -6.70 -17.90 -5.88
#